data_AF-A0A401YTD0-F1
#
_entry.id   AF-A0A401YTD0-F1
#
_cell.length_a   1.000
_cell.length_b   1.000
_cell.length_c   1.000
_cell.angle_alpha   90.00
_cell.angle_beta   90.00
_cell.angle_gamma   90.00
#
_symmetry.space_group_name_H-M   'P 1'
#
loop_
_entity.id
_entity.type
_entity.pdbx_description
1 polymer ?
#
loop_
_entity_poly.entity_id
_entity_poly.type
_entity_poly.pdbx_seq_one_letter_code
_entity_poly.pdbx_strand_id
1 'polypeptide(L)' 'MGGRPSWVAQRVMDHAERHGMGIVFTLEGNPAIEALGLVVRAQRSVDVLTTRPVFVARE' A
#
# COMPACT_ATOMS: atom_id res chain seq x y z
N MET A 1 -5.44 1.19 16.88
CA MET A 1 -4.96 0.05 16.08
C MET A 1 -3.91 0.57 15.12
N GLY A 2 -2.67 0.13 15.23
CA GLY A 2 -1.58 0.64 14.39
C GLY A 2 -0.51 -0.42 14.24
N GLY A 3 -0.70 -1.33 13.28
CA GLY A 3 0.37 -2.20 12.84
C GLY A 3 1.41 -1.34 12.12
N ARG A 4 2.69 -1.52 12.44
CA ARG A 4 3.78 -0.85 11.72
C ARG A 4 3.63 -1.21 10.23
N PRO A 5 3.61 -0.22 9.31
CA PRO A 5 3.58 -0.50 7.88
C PRO A 5 4.74 -1.43 7.53
N SER A 6 4.53 -2.33 6.56
CA SER A 6 5.68 -3.05 6.02
C SER A 6 6.66 -2.07 5.39
N TRP A 7 7.94 -2.43 5.34
CA TRP A 7 8.96 -1.60 4.68
C TRP A 7 8.57 -1.25 3.22
N VAL A 8 7.90 -2.17 2.52
CA VAL A 8 7.38 -1.95 1.17
C VAL A 8 6.24 -0.93 1.16
N ALA A 9 5.29 -1.02 2.10
CA ALA A 9 4.22 -0.03 2.22
C ALA A 9 4.78 1.37 2.50
N GLN A 10 5.76 1.49 3.40
CA GLN A 10 6.43 2.76 3.66
C GLN A 10 7.10 3.33 2.40
N ARG A 11 7.86 2.49 1.68
CA ARG A 11 8.56 2.93 0.46
C ARG A 11 7.59 3.43 -0.62
N VAL A 12 6.40 2.84 -0.71
CA VAL A 12 5.35 3.27 -1.65
C VAL A 12 4.76 4.61 -1.23
N MET A 13 4.51 4.81 0.07
CA MET A 13 4.06 6.10 0.59
C MET A 13 5.10 7.20 0.32
N ASP A 14 6.38 6.94 0.61
CA ASP A 14 7.47 7.88 0.36
C ASP A 14 7.65 8.19 -1.15
N HIS A 15 7.34 7.23 -2.02
CA HIS A 15 7.36 7.45 -3.47
C HIS A 15 6.23 8.37 -3.91
N ALA A 16 5.00 8.10 -3.45
CA ALA A 16 3.86 8.96 -3.78
C ALA A 16 4.05 10.39 -3.27
N GLU A 17 4.54 10.57 -2.04
CA GLU A 17 4.83 11.90 -1.49
C GLU A 17 5.86 12.65 -2.32
N ARG A 18 7.00 12.01 -2.66
CA ARG A 18 8.05 12.62 -3.49
C ARG A 18 7.60 13.04 -4.88
N HIS A 19 6.55 12.42 -5.41
CA HIS A 19 6.01 12.72 -6.73
C HIS A 19 4.68 13.46 -6.70
N GLY A 20 4.22 13.93 -5.53
CA GLY A 20 2.93 14.62 -5.40
C GLY A 20 1.73 13.78 -5.78
N MET A 21 1.84 12.44 -5.69
CA MET A 21 0.76 11.52 -6.00
C MET A 21 -0.16 11.37 -4.79
N GLY A 22 -1.47 11.35 -5.02
CA GLY A 22 -2.44 11.05 -3.96
C GLY A 22 -2.32 9.60 -3.48
N ILE A 23 -2.25 9.41 -2.16
CA ILE A 23 -2.35 8.11 -1.51
C ILE A 23 -3.76 7.99 -0.93
N VAL A 24 -4.42 6.89 -1.23
CA VAL A 24 -5.69 6.51 -0.61
C VAL A 24 -5.53 5.19 0.12
N PHE A 25 -6.46 4.87 1.02
CA PHE A 25 -6.47 3.60 1.74
C PHE A 25 -7.71 2.80 1.37
N THR A 26 -7.53 1.52 1.08
CA THR A 26 -8.64 0.56 0.91
C THR A 26 -9.40 0.37 2.23
N LEU A 27 -10.59 -0.23 2.17
CA LEU A 27 -11.35 -0.62 3.37
C LEU A 27 -10.57 -1.56 4.31
N GLU A 28 -9.66 -2.36 3.75
CA GLU A 28 -8.76 -3.25 4.52
C GLU A 28 -7.55 -2.50 5.13
N GLY A 29 -7.46 -1.18 4.96
CA GLY A 29 -6.35 -0.36 5.45
C GLY A 29 -5.06 -0.46 4.61
N ASN A 30 -5.12 -1.08 3.43
CA ASN A 30 -3.97 -1.15 2.52
C ASN A 30 -3.79 0.18 1.76
N PRO A 31 -2.56 0.73 1.65
CA PRO A 31 -2.32 1.92 0.86
C PRO A 31 -2.41 1.64 -0.64
N ALA A 32 -2.91 2.62 -1.38
CA ALA A 32 -3.10 2.58 -2.82
C ALA A 32 -2.73 3.92 -3.47
N ILE A 33 -2.20 3.86 -4.68
CA ILE A 33 -1.89 5.02 -5.52
C ILE A 33 -2.73 4.89 -6.78
N GLU A 34 -3.82 5.64 -6.86
CA GLU A 34 -4.76 5.56 -7.99
C GLU A 34 -4.08 5.91 -9.32
N ALA A 35 -3.20 6.91 -9.31
CA ALA A 35 -2.46 7.36 -10.50
C ALA A 35 -1.58 6.27 -11.11
N LEU A 36 -1.20 5.25 -10.34
CA LEU A 36 -0.39 4.12 -10.78
C LEU A 36 -1.20 2.82 -10.94
N GLY A 37 -2.50 2.84 -10.63
CA GLY A 37 -3.30 1.62 -10.53
C GLY A 37 -2.68 0.61 -9.56
N LEU A 38 -2.13 1.05 -8.43
CA LEU A 38 -1.35 0.21 -7.51
C LEU A 38 -2.02 0.11 -6.14
N VAL A 39 -2.13 -1.10 -5.61
CA VAL A 39 -2.52 -1.38 -4.21
C VAL A 39 -1.43 -2.22 -3.54
N VAL A 40 -1.01 -1.86 -2.33
CA VAL A 40 -0.03 -2.62 -1.55
C VAL A 40 -0.74 -3.41 -0.46
N ARG A 41 -0.97 -4.70 -0.68
CA ARG A 41 -1.62 -5.55 0.31
C ARG A 41 -0.61 -6.04 1.35
N ALA A 42 -0.85 -5.73 2.61
CA ALA A 42 -0.08 -6.24 3.74
C ALA A 42 -0.95 -7.23 4.53
N GLN A 43 -0.57 -8.50 4.55
CA GLN A 43 -1.23 -9.53 5.37
C GLN A 43 -0.30 -9.96 6.49
N ARG A 44 -0.81 -9.93 7.72
CA ARG A 44 -0.09 -10.43 8.90
C ARG A 44 -0.62 -11.83 9.24
N SER A 45 0.24 -12.84 9.13
CA SER A 45 -0.05 -14.21 9.57
C SER A 45 0.84 -14.53 10.76
N VAL A 46 0.25 -14.53 11.96
CA VAL A 46 0.91 -14.79 13.25
C VAL A 46 2.12 -13.88 13.49
N ASP A 47 3.30 -14.24 12.96
CA ASP A 47 4.56 -13.48 13.07
C ASP A 47 5.11 -12.96 11.73
N VAL A 48 4.49 -13.33 10.61
CA VAL A 48 4.95 -12.98 9.26
C VAL A 48 4.10 -11.85 8.68
N LEU A 49 4.75 -10.77 8.26
CA LEU A 49 4.13 -9.68 7.50
C LEU A 49 4.45 -9.85 6.02
N THR A 50 3.51 -10.39 5.25
CA THR A 50 3.64 -10.56 3.81
C THR A 50 3.14 -9.31 3.11
N THR A 51 3.93 -8.74 2.21
CA THR A 51 3.49 -7.60 1.37
C THR A 51 3.54 -7.95 -0.10
N ARG A 52 2.45 -7.68 -0.83
CA ARG A 52 2.36 -7.93 -2.27
C ARG A 52 1.81 -6.69 -2.98
N PRO A 53 2.55 -6.10 -3.94
CA PRO A 53 2.01 -5.08 -4.83
C PRO A 53 1.03 -5.74 -5.81
N VAL A 54 -0.12 -5.12 -6.01
CA VAL A 54 -1.16 -5.57 -6.95
C VAL A 54 -1.48 -4.42 -7.88
N PHE A 55 -1.36 -4.65 -9.19
CA PHE A 55 -1.87 -3.73 -10.19
C PHE A 55 -3.38 -3.95 -10.35
N VAL A 56 -4.15 -2.90 -10.15
CA VAL A 56 -5.60 -2.87 -10.37
C VAL A 56 -5.87 -2.22 -11.71
N ALA A 57 -6.53 -2.98 -12.60
CA ALA A 57 -7.12 -2.40 -13.80
C ALA A 57 -8.30 -1.50 -13.37
N ARG A 58 -8.32 -0.26 -13.85
CA ARG A 58 -9.53 0.59 -13.76
C ARG A 58 -10.38 0.29 -14.99
N GLU A 59 -11.67 0.04 -14.79
CA GLU A 59 -12.68 -0.01 -15.87
C GLU A 59 -12.85 1.38 -16.52
#